data_AF-I0GTG1-F1
#
_entry.id   AF-I0GTG1-F1
#
_cell.length_a   1.000
_cell.length_b   1.000
_cell.length_c   1.000
_cell.angle_alpha   90.00
_cell.angle_beta   90.00
_cell.angle_gamma   90.00
#
_symmetry.space_group_name_H-M   'P 1'
#
loop_
_entity.id
_entity.type
_entity.pdbx_description
1 polymer ?
#
loop_
_entity_poly.entity_id
_entity_poly.type
_entity_poly.pdbx_seq_one_letter_code
_entity_poly.pdbx_strand_id
1 'polypeptide(L)' 'MPTYSTAGITIELRSREDGRHHLPHVHVIYGKYAQVLDLDGNELAGRMPAKQLKRAKEWIADNKSLLEKEWRKFHVHD' A
#
# COMPACT_ATOMS: atom_id res chain seq x y z
N MET A 1 2.96 -0.19 11.84
CA MET A 1 2.62 -0.05 10.42
C MET A 1 1.51 0.99 10.32
N PRO A 2 1.69 2.10 9.59
CA PRO A 2 0.62 3.08 9.44
C PRO A 2 -0.52 2.50 8.60
N THR A 3 -1.74 2.78 9.04
CA THR A 3 -2.99 2.34 8.40
C THR A 3 -3.83 3.55 8.05
N TYR A 4 -4.30 3.59 6.81
CA TYR A 4 -5.17 4.63 6.29
C TYR A 4 -6.47 4.01 5.81
N SER A 5 -7.54 4.81 5.75
CA SER A 5 -8.83 4.36 5.24
C SER A 5 -9.47 5.42 4.36
N THR A 6 -9.91 5.05 3.16
CA THR A 6 -10.61 5.93 2.21
C THR A 6 -11.77 5.20 1.54
N ALA A 7 -12.97 5.77 1.57
CA ALA A 7 -14.16 5.21 0.90
C ALA A 7 -14.41 3.69 1.16
N GLY A 8 -14.12 3.21 2.39
CA GLY A 8 -14.24 1.81 2.78
C GLY A 8 -13.09 0.89 2.33
N ILE A 9 -12.03 1.47 1.76
CA ILE A 9 -10.78 0.81 1.40
C ILE A 9 -9.78 1.08 2.53
N THR A 10 -9.18 0.04 3.09
CA THR A 10 -8.08 0.14 4.06
C THR A 10 -6.76 0.00 3.32
N ILE A 11 -5.79 0.85 3.65
CA ILE A 11 -4.45 0.88 3.05
C ILE A 11 -3.43 0.74 4.18
N GLU A 12 -2.70 -0.37 4.20
CA GLU A 12 -1.68 -0.66 5.20
C GLU A 12 -0.30 -0.63 4.55
N LEU A 13 0.60 0.19 5.09
CA LEU A 13 2.01 0.16 4.69
C LEU A 13 2.75 -0.89 5.53
N ARG A 14 3.09 -2.02 4.90
CA ARG A 14 3.78 -3.14 5.56
C ARG A 14 5.26 -3.15 5.17
N SER A 15 6.12 -2.70 6.08
CA SER A 15 7.58 -2.65 5.89
C SER A 15 8.34 -3.85 6.45
N ARG A 16 7.68 -4.66 7.28
CA ARG A 16 8.32 -5.72 8.06
C ARG A 16 7.54 -7.02 7.95
N GLU A 17 7.61 -7.63 6.78
CA GLU A 17 7.28 -9.04 6.57
C GLU A 17 8.61 -9.75 6.27
N ASP A 18 9.00 -10.64 7.18
CA ASP A 18 10.19 -11.50 7.20
C ASP A 18 11.34 -11.15 6.22
N GLY A 19 12.19 -10.21 6.63
CA GLY A 19 13.62 -10.16 6.28
C GLY A 19 14.06 -9.73 4.88
N ARG A 20 13.19 -9.57 3.86
CA ARG A 20 13.65 -9.33 2.47
C ARG A 20 12.76 -8.45 1.57
N HIS A 21 11.89 -7.60 2.10
CA HIS A 21 11.12 -6.68 1.24
C HIS A 21 11.97 -5.46 0.87
N HIS A 22 12.68 -5.54 -0.26
CA HIS A 22 13.50 -4.45 -0.81
C HIS A 22 12.67 -3.35 -1.51
N LEU A 23 11.37 -3.57 -1.73
CA LEU A 23 10.49 -2.63 -2.44
C LEU A 23 9.35 -2.14 -1.52
N PRO A 24 9.12 -0.81 -1.45
CA PRO A 24 7.98 -0.26 -0.74
C PRO A 24 6.64 -0.65 -1.39
N HIS A 25 5.74 -1.23 -0.59
CA HIS A 25 4.42 -1.68 -1.03
C HIS A 25 3.34 -1.47 0.04
N VAL A 26 2.09 -1.43 -0.40
CA VAL A 26 0.90 -1.27 0.43
C VAL A 26 -0.09 -2.41 0.20
N HIS A 27 -0.76 -2.81 1.28
CA HIS A 27 -1.86 -3.75 1.25
C HIS A 27 -3.16 -2.96 1.21
N VAL A 28 -3.94 -3.15 0.16
CA VAL A 28 -5.22 -2.50 -0.08
C VAL A 28 -6.32 -3.52 0.15
N ILE A 29 -7.21 -3.25 1.10
CA ILE A 29 -8.27 -4.16 1.52
C ILE A 29 -9.63 -3.51 1.31
N TYR A 30 -10.57 -4.23 0.71
CA TYR A 30 -11.95 -3.80 0.52
C TYR A 30 -12.91 -4.96 0.72
N GLY A 31 -13.60 -5.01 1.87
CA GLY A 31 -14.46 -6.12 2.24
C GLY A 31 -13.67 -7.44 2.26
N LYS A 32 -13.99 -8.37 1.35
CA LYS A 32 -13.30 -9.65 1.18
C LYS A 32 -12.13 -9.63 0.19
N TYR A 33 -11.90 -8.49 -0.46
CA TYR A 33 -10.88 -8.33 -1.49
C TYR A 33 -9.61 -7.75 -0.88
N ALA A 34 -8.46 -8.24 -1.34
CA ALA A 34 -7.15 -7.73 -0.97
C ALA A 34 -6.26 -7.64 -2.21
N GLN A 35 -5.51 -6.54 -2.33
CA GLN A 35 -4.55 -6.30 -3.39
C GLN A 35 -3.26 -5.74 -2.77
N VAL A 36 -2.11 -6.19 -3.25
CA VAL A 36 -0.81 -5.63 -2.91
C VAL A 36 -0.35 -4.78 -4.08
N LEU A 37 -0.02 -3.52 -3.80
CA LEU A 37 0.45 -2.53 -4.78
C LEU A 37 1.79 -1.97 -4.36
N ASP A 38 2.68 -1.69 -5.30
CA ASP A 38 3.82 -0.80 -5.01
C ASP A 38 3.37 0.67 -4.94
N LEU A 39 4.26 1.58 -4.55
CA LEU A 39 3.94 3.01 -4.39
C LEU A 39 3.68 3.76 -5.72
N ASP A 40 3.94 3.13 -6.87
CA ASP A 40 3.56 3.61 -8.20
C ASP A 40 2.21 3.04 -8.66
N GLY A 41 1.62 2.12 -7.90
CA GLY A 41 0.32 1.52 -8.20
C GLY A 41 0.36 0.33 -9.16
N ASN A 42 1.54 -0.27 -9.38
CA ASN A 42 1.63 -1.56 -10.07
C ASN A 42 1.13 -2.67 -9.15
N GLU A 43 0.49 -3.65 -9.76
CA GLU A 43 -0.13 -4.76 -9.06
C GLU A 43 0.89 -5.86 -8.81
N LEU A 44 1.16 -6.15 -7.54
CA LEU A 44 2.11 -7.19 -7.15
C LEU A 44 1.40 -8.53 -6.90
N ALA A 45 0.27 -8.50 -6.21
CA ALA A 45 -0.50 -9.70 -5.89
C ALA A 45 -1.95 -9.37 -5.49
N GLY A 46 -2.81 -10.38 -5.50
CA GLY A 46 -4.18 -10.29 -5.00
C GLY A 46 -5.23 -10.04 -6.08
N ARG A 47 -6.44 -9.71 -5.65
CA ARG A 47 -7.58 -9.46 -6.53
C ARG A 47 -8.53 -8.47 -5.89
N MET A 48 -8.79 -7.37 -6.60
CA MET A 48 -9.75 -6.34 -6.21
C MET A 48 -10.63 -5.93 -7.41
N PRO A 49 -11.90 -5.56 -7.22
CA PRO A 49 -12.73 -5.05 -8.31
C PRO A 49 -12.14 -3.75 -8.88
N ALA A 50 -12.15 -3.62 -10.21
CA ALA A 50 -11.45 -2.55 -10.93
C ALA A 50 -11.79 -1.13 -10.46
N LYS A 51 -13.04 -0.87 -10.06
CA LYS A 51 -13.47 0.46 -9.59
C LYS A 51 -12.82 0.85 -8.26
N GLN A 52 -12.72 -0.09 -7.32
CA GLN A 52 -12.08 0.11 -6.02
C GLN A 52 -10.57 0.16 -6.17
N LEU A 53 -10.03 -0.72 -7.03
CA LEU A 53 -8.60 -0.71 -7.36
C LEU A 53 -8.17 0.64 -7.94
N LYS A 54 -8.95 1.21 -8.87
CA LYS A 54 -8.69 2.54 -9.43
C LYS A 54 -8.62 3.61 -8.32
N ARG A 55 -9.61 3.64 -7.43
CA ARG A 55 -9.65 4.59 -6.30
C ARG A 55 -8.45 4.43 -5.37
N ALA A 56 -8.04 3.19 -5.10
CA ALA A 56 -6.86 2.93 -4.28
C ALA A 56 -5.58 3.46 -4.96
N LYS A 57 -5.40 3.21 -6.27
CA LYS A 57 -4.28 3.75 -7.04
C LYS A 57 -4.26 5.28 -7.07
N GLU A 58 -5.42 5.92 -7.26
CA GLU A 58 -5.55 7.38 -7.21
C GLU A 58 -5.13 7.94 -5.84
N TRP A 59 -5.56 7.31 -4.74
CA TRP A 59 -5.17 7.71 -3.39
C TRP A 59 -3.68 7.51 -3.14
N ILE A 60 -3.10 6.38 -3.57
CA ILE A 60 -1.67 6.10 -3.43
C ILE A 60 -0.84 7.14 -4.19
N ALA A 61 -1.26 7.50 -5.42
CA ALA A 61 -0.56 8.50 -6.22
C ALA A 61 -0.58 9.89 -5.55
N ASP A 62 -1.73 10.31 -5.03
CA ASP A 62 -1.89 11.57 -4.29
C ASP A 62 -1.07 11.60 -2.99
N ASN A 63 -0.91 10.44 -2.35
CA ASN A 63 -0.26 10.30 -1.04
C ASN A 63 1.15 9.67 -1.14
N LYS A 64 1.74 9.61 -2.33
CA LYS A 64 3.02 8.91 -2.58
C LYS A 64 4.14 9.42 -1.68
N SER A 65 4.31 10.74 -1.60
CA SER A 65 5.35 11.38 -0.75
C SER A 65 5.19 11.04 0.73
N LEU A 66 3.95 10.96 1.23
CA LEU A 66 3.64 10.53 2.59
C LEU A 66 4.05 9.07 2.80
N LEU A 67 3.61 8.17 1.92
CA LEU A 67 3.90 6.74 2.01
C LEU A 67 5.41 6.44 1.94
N GLU A 68 6.14 7.14 1.08
CA GLU A 68 7.60 7.03 1.00
C GLU A 68 8.29 7.52 2.28
N LYS A 69 7.81 8.63 2.86
CA LYS A 69 8.34 9.15 4.13
C LYS A 69 8.08 8.16 5.26
N GLU A 70 6.88 7.60 5.34
CA GLU A 70 6.54 6.57 6.32
C GLU A 70 7.39 5.32 6.12
N TRP A 71 7.59 4.88 4.88
CA TRP A 71 8.45 3.74 4.55
C TRP A 71 9.88 3.97 5.06
N ARG A 72 10.48 5.13 4.73
CA ARG A 72 11.84 5.48 5.16
C ARG A 72 12.03 5.45 6.68
N LYS A 73 11.01 5.75 7.48
CA LYS A 73 11.10 5.64 8.96
C LYS A 73 11.40 4.22 9.44
N PHE A 74 10.95 3.20 8.71
CA PHE A 74 11.19 1.81 9.06
C PHE A 74 12.55 1.28 8.56
N HIS A 75 13.21 2.00 7.65
CA HIS A 75 14.50 1.66 7.05
C HIS A 75 15.62 2.66 7.44
N VAL A 76 15.41 3.48 8.47
CA VAL A 76 16.37 4.52 8.91
C VAL A 76 17.59 3.96 9.67
N HIS A 77 17.71 2.63 9.79
CA HIS A 77 18.75 1.94 10.56
C HIS A 77 19.31 0.68 9.86
N ASP A 78 19.22 0.59 8.53
CA ASP A 78 19.99 -0.40 7.76
C ASP A 78 21.36 0.18 7.36
#